data_AF-A0A2D4MSL0-F1
#
_entry.id   AF-A0A2D4MSL0-F1
#
_cell.length_a   1.000
_cell.length_b   1.000
_cell.length_c   1.000
_cell.angle_alpha   90.00
_cell.angle_beta   90.00
_cell.angle_gamma   90.00
#
_symmetry.space_group_name_H-M   'P 1'
#
loop_
_entity.id
_entity.type
_entity.pdbx_description
1 polymer ?
#
loop_
_entity_poly.entity_id
_entity_poly.type
_entity_poly.pdbx_seq_one_letter_code
_entity_poly.pdbx_strand_id
1 'polypeptide(L)'
;PQTFRPDTTHLHPQHRRLLHQRQQNRNQHRNLNGSAGDRGSHRNNHQEQIRKDPYANLMLQREKDWVSKIQMMQLQSTDPYLDDFYYQNYFQKLEKLSAAEEVHGNGPKKERTKLITPQVAKLEHAYKPVQFEGSLGKLTVSSVNNPRKMIDAIVTLRGEEDETKEKQVRDKRRQTLFTIEKTYSLLLDVEDYERRYLLSLEGDRLALMEERKQKICDMYDNLRGKVPNQERLSDDPFVQIMCIRKGKHLVARILPFLSSEQAAEILMATARNLPFLIKKDAQDEVLPCLLRPFSLVLYHLPLGTVTSILQQLMNLPHSATVTTAANLHLTAVLQNKFGLSLLYLVLSRGEELQSSDSVTELTQDNQWMEVMIMAIREFLRIPQAVLAKPVSTPSNLLSLFSRYVDQQKLNVLESKLQLIQGIR
;
A
#
# COMPACT_ATOMS: atom_id res chain seq x y z
N PRO A 1 -17.19 32.22 40.28
CA PRO A 1 -18.17 32.21 39.18
C PRO A 1 -17.46 32.34 37.82
N GLN A 2 -17.05 31.21 37.25
CA GLN A 2 -16.45 31.15 35.92
C GLN A 2 -17.57 31.16 34.87
N THR A 3 -17.54 32.13 33.97
CA THR A 3 -18.48 32.24 32.87
C THR A 3 -18.17 31.18 31.81
N PHE A 4 -19.09 30.25 31.62
CA PHE A 4 -19.11 29.32 30.49
C PHE A 4 -19.07 30.13 29.17
N ARG A 5 -18.00 29.98 28.38
CA ARG A 5 -17.98 30.43 26.98
C ARG A 5 -18.62 29.33 26.11
N PRO A 6 -19.63 29.64 25.27
CA PRO A 6 -20.17 28.65 24.35
C PRO A 6 -19.15 28.36 23.25
N ASP A 7 -18.84 27.08 23.05
CA ASP A 7 -18.06 26.58 21.92
C ASP A 7 -18.68 27.09 20.62
N THR A 8 -18.00 28.05 20.01
CA THR A 8 -18.39 28.62 18.73
C THR A 8 -17.67 27.84 17.64
N THR A 9 -18.37 26.89 17.04
CA THR A 9 -17.99 26.27 15.77
C THR A 9 -17.82 27.37 14.72
N HIS A 10 -16.57 27.71 14.39
CA HIS A 10 -16.28 28.78 13.45
C HIS A 10 -16.08 28.22 12.04
N LEU A 11 -17.03 28.54 11.15
CA LEU A 11 -17.04 28.11 9.75
C LEU A 11 -16.00 28.90 8.91
N HIS A 12 -15.54 28.29 7.81
CA HIS A 12 -14.63 28.91 6.83
C HIS A 12 -15.06 30.35 6.45
N PRO A 13 -14.16 31.33 6.23
CA PRO A 13 -14.52 32.74 6.03
C PRO A 13 -15.52 33.01 4.90
N GLN A 14 -15.55 32.17 3.86
CA GLN A 14 -16.60 32.22 2.83
C GLN A 14 -17.94 31.68 3.33
N HIS A 15 -17.95 30.58 4.09
CA HIS A 15 -19.18 30.01 4.69
C HIS A 15 -19.71 30.90 5.80
N ARG A 16 -18.82 31.50 6.61
CA ARG A 16 -19.14 32.53 7.60
C ARG A 16 -19.70 33.77 6.92
N ARG A 17 -19.14 34.21 5.79
CA ARG A 17 -19.72 35.29 4.97
C ARG A 17 -21.11 34.93 4.46
N LEU A 18 -21.28 33.75 3.86
CA LEU A 18 -22.58 33.29 3.37
C LEU A 18 -23.62 33.19 4.50
N LEU A 19 -23.22 32.68 5.66
CA LEU A 19 -24.10 32.55 6.84
C LEU A 19 -24.37 33.88 7.53
N HIS A 20 -23.41 34.78 7.63
CA HIS A 20 -23.63 36.14 8.13
C HIS A 20 -24.50 36.93 7.17
N GLN A 21 -24.35 36.75 5.86
CA GLN A 21 -25.23 37.34 4.85
C GLN A 21 -26.64 36.78 4.95
N ARG A 22 -26.79 35.46 5.20
CA ARG A 22 -28.09 34.81 5.50
C ARG A 22 -28.69 35.27 6.82
N GLN A 23 -27.89 35.47 7.87
CA GLN A 23 -28.36 35.95 9.18
C GLN A 23 -28.69 37.44 9.20
N GLN A 24 -27.95 38.27 8.46
CA GLN A 24 -28.29 39.68 8.27
C GLN A 24 -29.62 39.82 7.53
N ASN A 25 -29.89 38.98 6.51
CA ASN A 25 -31.23 38.89 5.91
C ASN A 25 -32.30 38.40 6.90
N ARG A 26 -31.94 37.55 7.87
CA ARG A 26 -32.85 37.07 8.93
C ARG A 26 -33.20 38.17 9.95
N ASN A 27 -32.27 39.06 10.28
CA ASN A 27 -32.50 40.16 11.24
C ASN A 27 -33.25 41.35 10.61
N GLN A 28 -33.15 41.58 9.30
CA GLN A 28 -34.01 42.56 8.62
C GLN A 28 -35.49 42.16 8.64
N HIS A 29 -35.80 40.85 8.61
CA HIS A 29 -37.19 40.36 8.70
C HIS A 29 -37.74 40.22 10.13
N ARG A 30 -36.89 40.27 11.16
CA ARG A 30 -37.34 40.16 12.56
C ARG A 30 -37.87 41.49 13.13
N ASN A 31 -37.48 42.63 12.54
CA ASN A 31 -38.00 43.95 12.92
C ASN A 31 -39.38 44.28 12.35
N LEU A 32 -40.01 43.38 11.57
CA LEU A 32 -41.37 43.60 11.07
C LEU A 32 -42.48 42.91 11.88
N ASN A 33 -42.14 42.12 12.90
CA ASN A 33 -43.13 41.48 13.77
C ASN A 33 -42.88 41.84 15.25
N GLY A 34 -43.28 43.06 15.63
CA GLY A 34 -43.34 43.51 17.01
C GLY A 34 -44.35 44.64 17.15
N SER A 35 -45.45 44.38 17.87
CA SER A 35 -46.56 45.30 18.18
C SER A 35 -46.13 46.71 18.59
N ALA A 36 -46.70 47.74 17.94
CA ALA A 36 -47.25 48.94 18.57
C ALA A 36 -47.83 49.90 17.53
N GLY A 37 -49.05 50.37 17.78
CA GLY A 37 -49.45 51.75 17.46
C GLY A 37 -49.88 52.06 16.02
N ASP A 38 -51.19 52.09 15.84
CA ASP A 38 -51.90 52.92 14.88
C ASP A 38 -51.32 54.36 14.80
N ARG A 39 -50.89 54.80 13.61
CA ARG A 39 -51.27 56.08 12.95
C ARG A 39 -50.35 56.40 11.75
N GLY A 40 -50.97 56.37 10.57
CA GLY A 40 -50.76 57.29 9.43
C GLY A 40 -49.35 57.62 8.95
N SER A 41 -49.01 57.18 7.74
CA SER A 41 -48.63 58.09 6.64
C SER A 41 -48.37 57.29 5.36
N HIS A 42 -49.20 57.52 4.36
CA HIS A 42 -48.94 57.12 2.99
C HIS A 42 -47.79 57.96 2.42
N ARG A 43 -46.63 57.34 2.13
CA ARG A 43 -45.79 57.65 0.94
C ARG A 43 -44.54 56.75 0.92
N ASN A 44 -44.23 56.27 -0.28
CA ASN A 44 -43.06 55.46 -0.68
C ASN A 44 -43.15 53.94 -0.45
N ASN A 45 -44.06 53.28 -1.18
CA ASN A 45 -44.15 51.82 -1.22
C ASN A 45 -43.79 51.19 -2.59
N HIS A 46 -43.09 51.93 -3.46
CA HIS A 46 -42.69 51.42 -4.79
C HIS A 46 -41.20 51.05 -4.92
N GLN A 47 -40.36 51.41 -3.95
CA GLN A 47 -38.92 51.10 -4.01
C GLN A 47 -38.50 49.92 -3.13
N GLU A 48 -39.31 49.52 -2.14
CA GLU A 48 -39.06 48.32 -1.33
C GLU A 48 -39.50 47.01 -2.00
N GLN A 49 -40.38 47.05 -3.01
CA GLN A 49 -40.74 45.84 -3.76
C GLN A 49 -39.58 45.30 -4.62
N ILE A 50 -38.56 46.11 -4.90
CA ILE A 50 -37.44 45.78 -5.82
C ILE A 50 -36.37 44.90 -5.14
N ARG A 51 -36.47 44.64 -3.82
CA ARG A 51 -35.53 43.75 -3.10
C ARG A 51 -36.17 42.51 -2.48
N LYS A 52 -37.33 42.08 -2.97
CA LYS A 52 -37.81 40.74 -2.63
C LYS A 52 -37.05 39.74 -3.48
N ASP A 53 -36.22 38.94 -2.81
CA ASP A 53 -35.54 37.79 -3.39
C ASP A 53 -36.55 37.02 -4.26
N PRO A 54 -36.31 36.89 -5.59
CA PRO A 54 -37.21 36.18 -6.50
C PRO A 54 -37.51 34.74 -6.07
N TYR A 55 -36.67 34.17 -5.20
CA TYR A 55 -36.79 32.82 -4.67
C TYR A 55 -37.44 32.77 -3.26
N ALA A 56 -37.96 33.89 -2.75
CA ALA A 56 -38.70 33.93 -1.50
C ALA A 56 -39.93 33.00 -1.56
N ASN A 57 -40.18 32.24 -0.48
CA ASN A 57 -41.26 31.26 -0.32
C ASN A 57 -41.24 29.99 -1.19
N LEU A 58 -40.21 29.74 -2.01
CA LEU A 58 -40.03 28.44 -2.68
C LEU A 58 -39.72 27.28 -1.72
N MET A 59 -39.26 27.60 -0.51
CA MET A 59 -39.03 26.65 0.57
C MET A 59 -39.49 27.23 1.89
N LEU A 60 -40.20 26.42 2.67
CA LEU A 60 -40.54 26.70 4.05
C LEU A 60 -39.27 26.76 4.90
N GLN A 61 -39.32 27.49 6.03
CA GLN A 61 -38.18 27.58 6.93
C GLN A 61 -37.73 26.19 7.43
N ARG A 62 -38.68 25.28 7.66
CA ARG A 62 -38.41 23.90 8.04
C ARG A 62 -37.62 23.14 6.96
N GLU A 63 -37.97 23.33 5.69
CA GLU A 63 -37.29 22.69 4.56
C GLU A 63 -35.88 23.25 4.38
N LYS A 64 -35.70 24.56 4.59
CA LYS A 64 -34.39 25.20 4.58
C LYS A 64 -33.50 24.67 5.71
N ASP A 65 -34.05 24.53 6.91
CA ASP A 65 -33.34 23.96 8.06
C ASP A 65 -33.01 22.47 7.83
N TRP A 66 -33.90 21.72 7.18
CA TRP A 66 -33.68 20.32 6.81
C TRP A 66 -32.58 20.15 5.76
N VAL A 67 -32.59 20.93 4.67
CA VAL A 67 -31.50 20.94 3.68
C VAL A 67 -30.17 21.35 4.31
N SER A 68 -30.18 22.34 5.21
CA SER A 68 -28.97 22.76 5.93
C SER A 68 -28.42 21.65 6.84
N LYS A 69 -29.29 20.84 7.47
CA LYS A 69 -28.90 19.66 8.25
C LYS A 69 -28.31 18.56 7.36
N ILE A 70 -28.89 18.30 6.19
CA ILE A 70 -28.35 17.32 5.24
C ILE A 70 -26.94 17.75 4.78
N GLN A 71 -26.77 19.01 4.41
CA GLN A 71 -25.46 19.55 4.02
C GLN A 71 -24.45 19.46 5.16
N MET A 72 -24.87 19.73 6.40
CA MET A 72 -24.00 19.58 7.57
C MET A 72 -23.63 18.11 7.81
N MET A 73 -24.56 17.19 7.58
CA MET A 73 -24.34 15.74 7.71
C MET A 73 -23.38 15.21 6.64
N GLN A 74 -23.42 15.76 5.42
CA GLN A 74 -22.47 15.42 4.35
C GLN A 74 -21.04 15.89 4.62
N LEU A 75 -20.87 16.88 5.50
CA LEU A 75 -19.55 17.33 5.96
C LEU A 75 -19.05 16.53 7.17
N GLN A 76 -19.86 15.62 7.72
CA GLN A 76 -19.42 14.75 8.81
C GLN A 76 -18.55 13.64 8.22
N SER A 77 -17.29 13.60 8.65
CA SER A 77 -16.36 12.54 8.28
C SER A 77 -15.78 11.90 9.53
N THR A 78 -15.70 10.57 9.53
CA THR A 78 -14.97 9.80 10.54
C THR A 78 -13.46 9.89 10.35
N ASP A 79 -13.01 10.15 9.12
CA ASP A 79 -11.62 10.40 8.78
C ASP A 79 -11.51 11.56 7.77
N PRO A 80 -11.49 12.82 8.28
CA PRO A 80 -11.44 14.01 7.43
C PRO A 80 -10.21 14.06 6.51
N TYR A 81 -9.17 13.27 6.78
CA TYR A 81 -7.98 13.24 5.94
C TYR A 81 -8.13 12.39 4.69
N LEU A 82 -9.01 11.40 4.73
CA LEU A 82 -9.38 10.58 3.58
C LEU A 82 -10.50 11.26 2.78
N ASP A 83 -11.57 11.70 3.46
CA ASP A 83 -12.75 12.25 2.79
C ASP A 83 -12.52 13.68 2.24
N ASP A 84 -11.72 14.51 2.92
CA ASP A 84 -11.45 15.90 2.56
C ASP A 84 -9.94 16.16 2.26
N PHE A 85 -9.27 15.19 1.62
CA PHE A 85 -7.82 15.17 1.36
C PHE A 85 -7.25 16.53 0.90
N TYR A 86 -7.87 17.15 -0.11
CA TYR A 86 -7.36 18.41 -0.69
C TYR A 86 -7.44 19.59 0.28
N TYR A 87 -8.53 19.67 1.05
CA TYR A 87 -8.72 20.72 2.05
C TYR A 87 -7.68 20.59 3.17
N GLN A 88 -7.50 19.37 3.68
CA GLN A 88 -6.54 19.11 4.75
C GLN A 88 -5.09 19.40 4.33
N ASN A 89 -4.68 18.95 3.15
CA ASN A 89 -3.34 19.21 2.62
C ASN A 89 -3.11 20.71 2.35
N TYR A 90 -4.11 21.42 1.83
CA TYR A 90 -4.01 22.85 1.62
C TYR A 90 -3.78 23.61 2.93
N PHE A 91 -4.59 23.33 3.96
CA PHE A 91 -4.42 23.95 5.27
C PHE A 91 -3.11 23.55 5.95
N GLN A 92 -2.71 22.28 5.87
CA GLN A 92 -1.42 21.83 6.40
C GLN A 92 -0.24 22.55 5.72
N LYS A 93 -0.28 22.77 4.40
CA LYS A 93 0.73 23.58 3.70
C LYS A 93 0.75 25.02 4.20
N LEU A 94 -0.42 25.63 4.39
CA LEU A 94 -0.51 26.98 4.94
C LEU A 94 0.05 27.09 6.36
N GLU A 95 -0.18 26.08 7.21
CA GLU A 95 0.34 26.03 8.57
C GLU A 95 1.86 25.86 8.61
N LYS A 96 2.41 25.01 7.74
CA LYS A 96 3.87 24.86 7.59
C LYS A 96 4.53 26.16 7.13
N LEU A 97 3.90 26.89 6.22
CA LEU A 97 4.38 28.19 5.76
C LEU A 97 4.36 29.22 6.91
N SER A 98 3.28 29.29 7.69
CA SER A 98 3.23 30.18 8.86
C SER A 98 4.23 29.78 9.96
N ALA A 99 4.45 28.48 10.18
CA ALA A 99 5.44 28.00 11.14
C ALA A 99 6.88 28.34 10.70
N ALA A 100 7.17 28.34 9.40
CA ALA A 100 8.45 28.77 8.85
C ALA A 100 8.65 30.30 8.95
N GLU A 101 7.58 31.08 8.80
CA GLU A 101 7.57 32.54 9.00
C GLU A 101 7.72 32.93 10.49
N GLU A 102 7.15 32.17 11.43
CA GLU A 102 7.29 32.41 12.88
C GLU A 102 8.73 32.25 13.39
N VAL A 103 9.57 31.45 12.71
CA VAL A 103 11.01 31.34 13.02
C VAL A 103 11.79 32.62 12.68
N HIS A 104 11.27 33.49 11.81
CA HIS A 104 11.96 34.68 11.30
C HIS A 104 11.36 36.03 11.72
N GLY A 105 10.31 36.10 12.55
CA GLY A 105 9.83 37.39 13.06
C GLY A 105 8.61 37.37 13.98
N ASN A 106 8.68 38.21 15.03
CA ASN A 106 7.58 38.55 15.95
C ASN A 106 6.47 39.36 15.26
N GLY A 107 5.60 38.68 14.51
CA GLY A 107 4.33 39.21 14.00
C GLY A 107 3.11 38.68 14.77
N PRO A 108 1.97 39.37 14.79
CA PRO A 108 0.76 38.90 15.48
C PRO A 108 0.24 37.61 14.82
N LYS A 109 0.01 36.58 15.63
CA LYS A 109 -0.51 35.27 15.21
C LYS A 109 -1.82 35.44 14.43
N LYS A 110 -1.79 35.28 13.10
CA LYS A 110 -3.01 35.18 12.29
C LYS A 110 -3.60 33.80 12.49
N GLU A 111 -4.42 33.64 13.52
CA GLU A 111 -5.20 32.42 13.74
C GLU A 111 -6.18 32.23 12.59
N ARG A 112 -5.89 31.27 11.71
CA ARG A 112 -6.72 30.99 10.52
C ARG A 112 -7.84 30.04 10.93
N THR A 113 -9.08 30.48 10.74
CA THR A 113 -10.28 29.70 11.07
C THR A 113 -10.33 28.42 10.23
N LYS A 114 -10.10 27.27 10.88
CA LYS A 114 -10.35 25.94 10.31
C LYS A 114 -11.84 25.62 10.42
N LEU A 115 -12.38 24.98 9.39
CA LEU A 115 -13.67 24.30 9.47
C LEU A 115 -13.57 23.17 10.51
N ILE A 116 -14.28 23.30 11.63
CA ILE A 116 -14.47 22.21 12.59
C ILE A 116 -15.76 21.51 12.20
N THR A 117 -15.64 20.32 11.62
CA THR A 117 -16.78 19.44 11.37
C THR A 117 -17.11 18.68 12.65
N PRO A 118 -18.35 18.75 13.14
CA PRO A 118 -18.74 18.06 14.37
C PRO A 118 -18.62 16.54 14.16
N GLN A 119 -17.81 15.88 14.99
CA GLN A 119 -17.74 14.42 15.05
C GLN A 119 -19.03 13.90 15.71
N VAL A 120 -19.79 13.07 15.01
CA VAL A 120 -20.95 12.39 15.58
C VAL A 120 -20.59 10.94 15.82
N ALA A 121 -20.95 10.42 17.00
CA ALA A 121 -20.86 9.00 17.33
C ALA A 121 -21.55 8.17 16.24
N LYS A 122 -20.88 7.12 15.74
CA LYS A 122 -21.43 6.15 14.78
C LYS A 122 -22.83 5.70 15.22
N LEU A 123 -23.86 6.26 14.60
CA LEU A 123 -25.19 5.64 14.62
C LEU A 123 -25.23 4.65 13.46
N GLU A 124 -24.80 3.42 13.72
CA GLU A 124 -25.03 2.30 12.81
C GLU A 124 -26.54 2.03 12.73
N HIS A 125 -27.22 2.70 11.79
CA HIS A 125 -28.58 2.32 11.44
C HIS A 125 -28.53 1.07 10.56
N ALA A 126 -28.60 -0.10 11.21
CA ALA A 126 -28.90 -1.34 10.52
C ALA A 126 -30.30 -1.21 9.88
N TYR A 127 -30.35 -1.14 8.55
CA TYR A 127 -31.60 -1.13 7.81
C TYR A 127 -32.43 -2.37 8.18
N LYS A 128 -33.51 -2.19 8.92
CA LYS A 128 -34.53 -3.23 9.12
C LYS A 128 -35.53 -3.13 7.96
N PRO A 129 -35.65 -4.16 7.11
CA PRO A 129 -36.64 -4.16 6.05
C PRO A 129 -38.05 -4.01 6.64
N VAL A 130 -38.90 -3.25 5.95
CA VAL A 130 -40.31 -3.08 6.33
C VAL A 130 -40.99 -4.46 6.29
N GLN A 131 -41.57 -4.86 7.43
CA GLN A 131 -42.37 -6.07 7.55
C GLN A 131 -43.84 -5.67 7.63
N PHE A 132 -44.67 -6.26 6.78
CA PHE A 132 -46.12 -6.10 6.83
C PHE A 132 -46.71 -7.31 7.56
N GLU A 133 -47.49 -7.09 8.62
CA GLU A 133 -48.21 -8.16 9.32
C GLU A 133 -49.13 -8.91 8.34
N GLY A 134 -49.13 -10.25 8.42
CA GLY A 134 -49.91 -11.12 7.53
C GLY A 134 -49.25 -11.48 6.19
N SER A 135 -48.05 -10.99 5.89
CA SER A 135 -47.32 -11.40 4.68
C SER A 135 -46.69 -12.79 4.83
N LEU A 136 -46.98 -13.69 3.88
CA LEU A 136 -46.49 -15.07 3.80
C LEU A 136 -45.01 -15.16 3.33
N GLY A 137 -44.16 -14.23 3.78
CA GLY A 137 -42.74 -14.17 3.44
C GLY A 137 -42.08 -12.82 3.74
N LYS A 138 -40.75 -12.80 3.83
CA LYS A 138 -39.94 -11.56 3.92
C LYS A 138 -39.71 -11.02 2.51
N LEU A 139 -40.01 -9.74 2.27
CA LEU A 139 -39.63 -9.04 1.04
C LEU A 139 -38.10 -9.11 0.85
N THR A 140 -37.63 -9.94 -0.09
CA THR A 140 -36.19 -10.06 -0.38
C THR A 140 -35.75 -8.87 -1.23
N VAL A 141 -35.07 -7.90 -0.63
CA VAL A 141 -34.47 -6.79 -1.39
C VAL A 141 -33.27 -7.34 -2.15
N SER A 142 -33.22 -7.16 -3.48
CA SER A 142 -32.01 -7.48 -4.24
C SER A 142 -30.89 -6.57 -3.75
N SER A 143 -29.85 -7.15 -3.18
CA SER A 143 -28.66 -6.42 -2.77
C SER A 143 -27.62 -6.53 -3.89
N VAL A 144 -26.72 -5.55 -3.97
CA VAL A 144 -25.52 -5.63 -4.84
C VAL A 144 -24.70 -6.89 -4.50
N ASN A 145 -24.78 -7.37 -3.25
CA ASN A 145 -24.10 -8.56 -2.78
C ASN A 145 -24.92 -9.86 -2.96
N ASN A 146 -26.22 -9.76 -3.25
CA ASN A 146 -27.08 -10.90 -3.53
C ASN A 146 -28.19 -10.54 -4.55
N PRO A 147 -27.83 -10.38 -5.83
CA PRO A 147 -28.79 -10.06 -6.87
C PRO A 147 -29.76 -11.22 -7.10
N ARG A 148 -31.05 -10.91 -7.34
CA ARG A 148 -32.05 -11.91 -7.66
C ARG A 148 -31.72 -12.57 -9.00
N LYS A 149 -31.55 -13.89 -9.01
CA LYS A 149 -31.36 -14.66 -10.26
C LYS A 149 -32.69 -14.68 -11.03
N MET A 150 -32.72 -14.07 -12.22
CA MET A 150 -33.92 -13.99 -13.06
C MET A 150 -33.92 -14.97 -14.23
N ILE A 151 -32.76 -15.52 -14.60
CA ILE A 151 -32.59 -16.41 -15.76
C ILE A 151 -31.68 -17.55 -15.32
N ASP A 152 -32.12 -18.80 -15.52
CA ASP A 152 -31.32 -20.00 -15.32
C ASP A 152 -31.02 -20.58 -16.71
N ALA A 153 -29.84 -20.23 -17.24
CA ALA A 153 -29.41 -20.74 -18.53
C ALA A 153 -28.84 -22.15 -18.32
N ILE A 154 -29.53 -23.16 -18.85
CA ILE A 154 -29.08 -24.54 -18.85
C ILE A 154 -27.76 -24.61 -19.63
N VAL A 155 -26.64 -24.74 -18.91
CA VAL A 155 -25.33 -24.90 -19.52
C VAL A 155 -25.23 -26.29 -20.10
N THR A 156 -24.99 -26.37 -21.41
CA THR A 156 -24.79 -27.61 -22.16
C THR A 156 -23.57 -28.36 -21.63
N LEU A 157 -23.78 -29.64 -21.31
CA LEU A 157 -22.86 -30.68 -20.86
C LEU A 157 -21.43 -30.53 -21.40
N ARG A 158 -20.54 -29.88 -20.64
CA ARG A 158 -19.11 -30.18 -20.64
C ARG A 158 -18.90 -31.33 -19.65
N GLY A 159 -17.94 -32.23 -19.91
CA GLY A 159 -17.68 -33.37 -19.03
C GLY A 159 -17.46 -32.91 -17.57
N GLU A 160 -18.15 -33.54 -16.62
CA GLU A 160 -18.21 -33.13 -15.21
C GLU A 160 -16.81 -32.96 -14.57
N GLU A 161 -15.83 -33.77 -15.00
CA GLU A 161 -14.46 -33.70 -14.50
C GLU A 161 -13.68 -32.45 -14.93
N ASP A 162 -13.91 -31.95 -16.16
CA ASP A 162 -13.21 -30.76 -16.66
C ASP A 162 -13.85 -29.48 -16.11
N GLU A 163 -15.18 -29.47 -15.94
CA GLU A 163 -15.88 -28.35 -15.29
C GLU A 163 -15.48 -28.21 -13.82
N THR A 164 -15.34 -29.32 -13.10
CA THR A 164 -14.94 -29.32 -11.69
C THR A 164 -13.51 -28.83 -11.51
N LYS A 165 -12.56 -29.27 -12.35
CA LYS A 165 -11.17 -28.78 -12.34
C LYS A 165 -11.07 -27.31 -12.69
N GLU A 166 -11.74 -26.84 -13.74
CA GLU A 166 -11.75 -25.41 -14.11
C GLU A 166 -12.39 -24.55 -13.03
N LYS A 167 -13.48 -25.02 -12.41
CA LYS A 167 -14.12 -24.33 -11.28
C LYS A 167 -13.17 -24.21 -10.09
N GLN A 168 -12.48 -25.29 -9.72
CA GLN A 168 -11.48 -25.26 -8.65
C GLN A 168 -10.33 -24.29 -8.94
N VAL A 169 -9.81 -24.24 -10.17
CA VAL A 169 -8.75 -23.28 -10.57
C VAL A 169 -9.25 -21.84 -10.46
N ARG A 170 -10.48 -21.56 -10.93
CA ARG A 170 -11.10 -20.24 -10.81
C ARG A 170 -11.31 -19.84 -9.35
N ASP A 171 -11.77 -20.76 -8.52
CA ASP A 171 -12.00 -20.52 -7.09
C ASP A 171 -10.69 -20.24 -6.35
N LYS A 172 -9.62 -20.99 -6.64
CA LYS A 172 -8.28 -20.72 -6.11
C LYS A 172 -7.78 -19.35 -6.51
N ARG A 173 -7.87 -18.98 -7.80
CA ARG A 173 -7.46 -17.66 -8.28
C ARG A 173 -8.28 -16.53 -7.62
N ARG A 174 -9.59 -16.73 -7.44
CA ARG A 174 -10.46 -15.78 -6.72
C ARG A 174 -10.03 -15.63 -5.26
N GLN A 175 -9.67 -16.72 -4.61
CA GLN A 175 -9.14 -16.70 -3.24
C GLN A 175 -7.82 -15.92 -3.17
N THR A 176 -6.88 -16.15 -4.11
CA THR A 176 -5.62 -15.38 -4.17
C THR A 176 -5.89 -13.88 -4.32
N LEU A 177 -6.81 -13.49 -5.22
CA LEU A 177 -7.19 -12.08 -5.41
C LEU A 177 -7.79 -11.48 -4.14
N PHE A 178 -8.68 -12.22 -3.46
CA PHE A 178 -9.24 -11.77 -2.19
C PHE A 178 -8.16 -11.60 -1.11
N THR A 179 -7.22 -12.54 -1.00
CA THR A 179 -6.08 -12.44 -0.07
C THR A 179 -5.22 -11.22 -0.39
N ILE A 180 -4.97 -10.93 -1.67
CA ILE A 180 -4.24 -9.73 -2.09
C ILE A 180 -4.97 -8.47 -1.62
N GLU A 181 -6.26 -8.33 -1.90
CA GLU A 181 -7.02 -7.15 -1.47
C GLU A 181 -7.06 -6.99 0.05
N LYS A 182 -7.33 -8.08 0.78
CA LYS A 182 -7.33 -8.09 2.25
C LYS A 182 -5.98 -7.62 2.80
N THR A 183 -4.88 -8.14 2.25
CA THR A 183 -3.52 -7.80 2.68
C THR A 183 -3.16 -6.37 2.28
N TYR A 184 -3.65 -5.90 1.14
CA TYR A 184 -3.45 -4.51 0.70
C TYR A 184 -4.10 -3.52 1.66
N SER A 185 -5.30 -3.81 2.16
CA SER A 185 -5.93 -2.97 3.18
C SER A 185 -5.08 -2.89 4.46
N LEU A 186 -4.51 -4.01 4.91
CA LEU A 186 -3.59 -4.03 6.06
C LEU A 186 -2.32 -3.21 5.79
N LEU A 187 -1.76 -3.30 4.58
CA LEU A 187 -0.58 -2.53 4.19
C LEU A 187 -0.84 -1.03 4.27
N LEU A 188 -1.96 -0.56 3.73
CA LEU A 188 -2.32 0.86 3.76
C LEU A 188 -2.48 1.36 5.20
N ASP A 189 -3.08 0.57 6.08
CA ASP A 189 -3.19 0.90 7.51
C ASP A 189 -1.81 0.99 8.18
N VAL A 190 -0.86 0.12 7.83
CA VAL A 190 0.50 0.11 8.38
C VAL A 190 1.33 1.28 7.83
N GLU A 191 1.14 1.67 6.58
CA GLU A 191 1.79 2.84 6.00
C GLU A 191 1.25 4.16 6.59
N ASP A 192 -0.04 4.23 6.92
CA ASP A 192 -0.63 5.40 7.59
C ASP A 192 -0.31 5.45 9.11
N TYR A 193 0.33 4.41 9.65
CA TYR A 193 0.65 4.31 11.07
C TYR A 193 1.40 5.54 11.61
N GLU A 194 2.45 6.00 10.93
CA GLU A 194 3.29 7.11 11.43
C GLU A 194 2.47 8.38 11.66
N ARG A 195 1.53 8.64 10.74
CA ARG A 195 0.60 9.75 10.83
C ARG A 195 -0.32 9.58 12.05
N ARG A 196 -0.97 8.43 12.19
CA ARG A 196 -1.85 8.12 13.34
C ARG A 196 -1.10 8.23 14.67
N TYR A 197 0.15 7.78 14.70
CA TYR A 197 1.01 7.82 15.89
C TYR A 197 1.39 9.25 16.30
N LEU A 198 1.70 10.13 15.33
CA LEU A 198 2.04 11.53 15.62
C LEU A 198 0.84 12.34 16.14
N LEU A 199 -0.38 11.97 15.72
CA LEU A 199 -1.62 12.65 16.13
C LEU A 199 -2.26 12.06 17.39
N SER A 200 -1.80 10.90 17.87
CA SER A 200 -2.39 10.22 19.03
C SER A 200 -1.87 10.76 20.36
N LEU A 201 -2.74 10.66 21.38
CA LEU A 201 -2.41 10.94 22.77
C LEU A 201 -1.46 9.85 23.30
N GLU A 202 -0.65 10.21 24.29
CA GLU A 202 0.39 9.32 24.84
C GLU A 202 -0.16 7.98 25.36
N GLY A 203 -1.36 7.99 25.95
CA GLY A 203 -2.04 6.77 26.43
C GLY A 203 -2.42 5.77 25.34
N ASP A 204 -2.67 6.22 24.10
CA ASP A 204 -3.12 5.37 23.00
C ASP A 204 -1.95 4.80 22.17
N ARG A 205 -0.74 5.35 22.35
CA ARG A 205 0.44 5.01 21.54
C ARG A 205 0.85 3.54 21.68
N LEU A 206 0.76 2.98 22.89
CA LEU A 206 1.10 1.58 23.12
C LEU A 206 0.13 0.64 22.39
N ALA A 207 -1.18 0.93 22.44
CA ALA A 207 -2.18 0.14 21.73
C ALA A 207 -1.98 0.21 20.21
N LEU A 208 -1.64 1.39 19.67
CA LEU A 208 -1.33 1.58 18.26
C LEU A 208 -0.08 0.79 17.83
N MET A 209 0.97 0.77 18.66
CA MET A 209 2.18 -0.01 18.38
C MET A 209 1.87 -1.51 18.27
N GLU A 210 1.06 -2.04 19.20
CA GLU A 210 0.69 -3.45 19.18
C GLU A 210 -0.25 -3.77 18.01
N GLU A 211 -1.21 -2.88 17.69
CA GLU A 211 -2.05 -2.98 16.49
C GLU A 211 -1.18 -3.07 15.22
N ARG A 212 -0.17 -2.19 15.09
CA ARG A 212 0.75 -2.19 13.95
C ARG A 212 1.52 -3.51 13.86
N LYS A 213 2.08 -3.97 14.98
CA LYS A 213 2.83 -5.22 15.05
C LYS A 213 1.97 -6.41 14.64
N GLN A 214 0.74 -6.49 15.14
CA GLN A 214 -0.20 -7.55 14.77
C GLN A 214 -0.53 -7.51 13.27
N LYS A 215 -0.82 -6.34 12.70
CA LYS A 215 -1.09 -6.20 11.26
C LYS A 215 0.10 -6.63 10.40
N ILE A 216 1.33 -6.35 10.82
CA ILE A 216 2.53 -6.83 10.12
C ILE A 216 2.61 -8.37 10.15
N CYS A 217 2.36 -8.99 11.31
CA CYS A 217 2.28 -10.44 11.42
C CYS A 217 1.18 -11.02 10.52
N ASP A 218 -0.01 -10.42 10.51
CA ASP A 218 -1.13 -10.87 9.67
C ASP A 218 -0.81 -10.74 8.17
N MET A 219 -0.11 -9.68 7.77
CA MET A 219 0.36 -9.54 6.38
C MET A 219 1.33 -10.66 6.01
N TYR A 220 2.29 -10.97 6.88
CA TYR A 220 3.23 -12.06 6.66
C TYR A 220 2.53 -13.43 6.57
N ASP A 221 1.62 -13.71 7.50
CA ASP A 221 0.82 -14.93 7.54
C ASP A 221 -0.06 -15.09 6.29
N ASN A 222 -0.62 -13.99 5.77
CA ASN A 222 -1.37 -14.00 4.51
C ASN A 222 -0.47 -14.29 3.29
N LEU A 223 0.77 -13.82 3.27
CA LEU A 223 1.73 -14.09 2.18
C LEU A 223 2.18 -15.55 2.17
N ARG A 224 2.46 -16.11 3.35
CA ARG A 224 2.93 -17.51 3.50
C ARG A 224 1.79 -18.52 3.46
N GLY A 225 0.55 -18.08 3.69
CA GLY A 225 -0.63 -18.94 3.75
C GLY A 225 -0.58 -19.87 4.95
N LYS A 226 -0.60 -19.31 6.16
CA LYS A 226 -0.65 -20.08 7.40
C LYS A 226 -1.86 -21.01 7.42
N VAL A 227 -1.61 -22.31 7.31
CA VAL A 227 -2.60 -23.36 7.56
C VAL A 227 -2.38 -23.89 8.98
N PRO A 228 -3.39 -23.86 9.87
CA PRO A 228 -3.26 -24.50 11.17
C PRO A 228 -2.99 -26.01 10.97
N ASN A 229 -1.93 -26.53 11.59
CA ASN A 229 -1.45 -27.93 11.56
C ASN A 229 -0.52 -28.37 10.41
N GLN A 230 0.13 -27.46 9.67
CA GLN A 230 1.26 -27.84 8.81
C GLN A 230 2.58 -27.26 9.32
N GLU A 231 3.52 -28.13 9.72
CA GLU A 231 4.89 -27.75 10.08
C GLU A 231 5.72 -27.32 8.85
N ARG A 232 5.32 -27.75 7.64
CA ARG A 232 5.99 -27.39 6.39
C ARG A 232 5.21 -26.31 5.67
N LEU A 233 5.72 -25.09 5.70
CA LEU A 233 5.19 -23.96 4.94
C LEU A 233 5.38 -24.24 3.44
N SER A 234 4.27 -24.43 2.72
CA SER A 234 4.28 -24.54 1.27
C SER A 234 4.49 -23.15 0.65
N ASP A 235 5.33 -23.05 -0.37
CA ASP A 235 5.51 -21.79 -1.12
C ASP A 235 4.30 -21.48 -2.02
N ASP A 236 3.36 -22.41 -2.22
CA ASP A 236 2.26 -22.29 -3.18
C ASP A 236 1.40 -21.01 -2.98
N PRO A 237 0.95 -20.64 -1.76
CA PRO A 237 0.20 -19.39 -1.56
C PRO A 237 1.00 -18.15 -1.96
N PHE A 238 2.28 -18.10 -1.58
CA PHE A 238 3.18 -17.01 -1.92
C PHE A 238 3.43 -16.91 -3.43
N VAL A 239 3.71 -18.04 -4.07
CA VAL A 239 3.93 -18.14 -5.52
C VAL A 239 2.70 -17.69 -6.31
N GLN A 240 1.50 -18.08 -5.88
CA GLN A 240 0.25 -17.63 -6.49
C GLN A 240 0.06 -16.12 -6.41
N ILE A 241 0.39 -15.50 -5.27
CA ILE A 241 0.36 -14.04 -5.11
C ILE A 241 1.37 -13.37 -6.06
N MET A 242 2.59 -13.91 -6.13
CA MET A 242 3.67 -13.39 -6.98
C MET A 242 3.41 -13.57 -8.48
N CYS A 243 2.47 -14.43 -8.88
CA CYS A 243 2.00 -14.53 -10.27
C CYS A 243 1.09 -13.36 -10.70
N ILE A 244 0.62 -12.53 -9.76
CA ILE A 244 -0.30 -11.43 -10.04
C ILE A 244 0.44 -10.10 -9.99
N ARG A 245 0.24 -9.23 -10.99
CA ARG A 245 0.84 -7.87 -11.07
C ARG A 245 0.76 -7.10 -9.76
N LYS A 246 -0.45 -6.99 -9.19
CA LYS A 246 -0.71 -6.30 -7.92
C LYS A 246 -0.03 -6.99 -6.74
N GLY A 247 0.07 -8.31 -6.76
CA GLY A 247 0.75 -9.10 -5.73
C GLY A 247 2.26 -8.82 -5.67
N LYS A 248 2.93 -8.70 -6.82
CA LYS A 248 4.36 -8.31 -6.90
C LYS A 248 4.61 -6.94 -6.26
N HIS A 249 3.78 -5.95 -6.58
CA HIS A 249 3.86 -4.61 -5.97
C HIS A 249 3.52 -4.60 -4.48
N LEU A 250 2.54 -5.43 -4.06
CA LEU A 250 2.19 -5.60 -2.65
C LEU A 250 3.40 -6.13 -1.86
N VAL A 251 4.03 -7.21 -2.31
CA VAL A 251 5.21 -7.79 -1.65
C VAL A 251 6.35 -6.79 -1.58
N ALA A 252 6.62 -6.05 -2.66
CA ALA A 252 7.66 -5.02 -2.69
C ALA A 252 7.47 -3.93 -1.61
N ARG A 253 6.22 -3.56 -1.31
CA ARG A 253 5.88 -2.57 -0.27
C ARG A 253 5.81 -3.14 1.13
N ILE A 254 5.53 -4.44 1.28
CA ILE A 254 5.51 -5.11 2.59
C ILE A 254 6.93 -5.34 3.12
N LEU A 255 7.88 -5.69 2.24
CA LEU A 255 9.24 -6.07 2.63
C LEU A 255 9.94 -5.13 3.64
N PRO A 256 9.86 -3.79 3.53
CA PRO A 256 10.47 -2.87 4.50
C PRO A 256 9.90 -2.95 5.93
N PHE A 257 8.70 -3.51 6.10
CA PHE A 257 8.03 -3.62 7.40
C PHE A 257 8.28 -4.96 8.10
N LEU A 258 8.75 -5.97 7.37
CA LEU A 258 9.00 -7.31 7.91
C LEU A 258 10.27 -7.35 8.76
N SER A 259 10.35 -8.33 9.67
CA SER A 259 11.60 -8.63 10.35
C SER A 259 12.66 -9.14 9.36
N SER A 260 13.95 -9.05 9.71
CA SER A 260 15.04 -9.55 8.87
C SER A 260 14.86 -11.04 8.51
N GLU A 261 14.41 -11.85 9.48
CA GLU A 261 14.11 -13.28 9.29
C GLU A 261 12.95 -13.51 8.30
N GLN A 262 11.82 -12.82 8.50
CA GLN A 262 10.65 -12.90 7.62
C GLN A 262 10.99 -12.46 6.19
N ALA A 263 11.75 -11.37 6.04
CA ALA A 263 12.17 -10.86 4.76
C ALA A 263 13.15 -11.81 4.05
N ALA A 264 14.08 -12.42 4.79
CA ALA A 264 14.99 -13.45 4.28
C ALA A 264 14.22 -14.68 3.77
N GLU A 265 13.19 -15.10 4.50
CA GLU A 265 12.31 -16.21 4.08
C GLU A 265 11.58 -15.92 2.78
N ILE A 266 11.06 -14.70 2.59
CA ILE A 266 10.41 -14.27 1.34
C ILE A 266 11.42 -14.22 0.19
N LEU A 267 12.63 -13.72 0.44
CA LEU A 267 13.70 -13.69 -0.56
C LEU A 267 14.13 -15.12 -0.96
N MET A 268 14.27 -16.04 0.00
CA MET A 268 14.58 -17.44 -0.26
C MET A 268 13.46 -18.15 -1.04
N ALA A 269 12.20 -17.93 -0.68
CA ALA A 269 11.05 -18.47 -1.42
C ALA A 269 11.00 -17.91 -2.86
N THR A 270 11.34 -16.63 -3.03
CA THR A 270 11.46 -16.01 -4.36
C THR A 270 12.59 -16.65 -5.16
N ALA A 271 13.77 -16.84 -4.57
CA ALA A 271 14.93 -17.45 -5.21
C ALA A 271 14.64 -18.89 -5.67
N ARG A 272 13.98 -19.69 -4.82
CA ARG A 272 13.63 -21.09 -5.10
C ARG A 272 12.65 -21.24 -6.27
N ASN A 273 11.71 -20.31 -6.40
CA ASN A 273 10.65 -20.36 -7.41
C ASN A 273 10.92 -19.43 -8.61
N LEU A 274 12.12 -18.84 -8.70
CA LEU A 274 12.41 -17.73 -9.59
C LEU A 274 12.16 -18.04 -11.08
N PRO A 275 12.56 -19.19 -11.66
CA PRO A 275 12.30 -19.48 -13.07
C PRO A 275 10.81 -19.54 -13.40
N PHE A 276 9.99 -20.04 -12.48
CA PHE A 276 8.54 -20.08 -12.66
C PHE A 276 7.94 -18.68 -12.60
N LEU A 277 8.37 -17.86 -11.63
CA LEU A 277 7.92 -16.47 -11.50
C LEU A 277 8.32 -15.63 -12.72
N ILE A 278 9.52 -15.82 -13.26
CA ILE A 278 9.99 -15.18 -14.50
C ILE A 278 9.03 -15.51 -15.67
N LYS A 279 8.67 -16.78 -15.84
CA LYS A 279 7.73 -17.20 -16.90
C LYS A 279 6.36 -16.54 -16.74
N LYS A 280 5.90 -16.33 -15.50
CA LYS A 280 4.61 -15.69 -15.20
C LYS A 280 4.66 -14.17 -15.27
N ASP A 281 5.83 -13.56 -15.16
CA ASP A 281 6.03 -12.11 -15.29
C ASP A 281 6.31 -11.65 -16.73
N ALA A 282 6.46 -12.56 -17.69
CA ALA A 282 6.83 -12.24 -19.07
C ALA A 282 5.93 -11.22 -19.79
N GLN A 283 4.68 -11.05 -19.34
CA GLN A 283 3.75 -10.04 -19.88
C GLN A 283 3.69 -8.74 -19.06
N ASP A 284 3.89 -8.84 -17.74
CA ASP A 284 3.77 -7.70 -16.83
C ASP A 284 5.08 -6.91 -16.70
N GLU A 285 6.20 -7.63 -16.73
CA GLU A 285 7.58 -7.16 -16.49
C GLU A 285 7.73 -6.29 -15.22
N VAL A 286 7.07 -6.66 -14.13
CA VAL A 286 7.10 -5.88 -12.87
C VAL A 286 7.96 -6.48 -11.77
N LEU A 287 8.53 -7.68 -11.94
CA LEU A 287 9.48 -8.24 -10.96
C LEU A 287 10.62 -7.29 -10.57
N PRO A 288 11.17 -6.42 -11.46
CA PRO A 288 12.18 -5.44 -11.08
C PRO A 288 11.80 -4.50 -9.92
N CYS A 289 10.51 -4.33 -9.59
CA CYS A 289 10.09 -3.52 -8.45
C CYS A 289 10.58 -4.07 -7.09
N LEU A 290 10.95 -5.35 -7.04
CA LEU A 290 11.46 -6.03 -5.84
C LEU A 290 12.96 -5.81 -5.62
N LEU A 291 13.72 -5.32 -6.62
CA LEU A 291 15.19 -5.20 -6.50
C LEU A 291 15.60 -4.27 -5.36
N ARG A 292 14.95 -3.10 -5.24
CA ARG A 292 15.28 -2.12 -4.20
C ARG A 292 14.90 -2.62 -2.79
N PRO A 293 13.71 -3.18 -2.55
CA PRO A 293 13.41 -3.83 -1.28
C PRO A 293 14.40 -4.96 -0.95
N PHE A 294 14.72 -5.84 -1.91
CA PHE A 294 15.66 -6.93 -1.66
C PHE A 294 17.10 -6.46 -1.42
N SER A 295 17.55 -5.37 -2.05
CA SER A 295 18.88 -4.81 -1.74
C SER A 295 18.93 -4.36 -0.27
N LEU A 296 17.88 -3.71 0.23
CA LEU A 296 17.80 -3.31 1.64
C LEU A 296 17.77 -4.51 2.59
N VAL A 297 17.02 -5.55 2.24
CA VAL A 297 17.00 -6.79 3.03
C VAL A 297 18.39 -7.41 3.09
N LEU A 298 19.08 -7.54 1.94
CA LEU A 298 20.43 -8.12 1.86
C LEU A 298 21.46 -7.40 2.75
N TYR A 299 21.33 -6.08 2.93
CA TYR A 299 22.21 -5.33 3.85
C TYR A 299 22.11 -5.81 5.31
N HIS A 300 20.96 -6.35 5.72
CA HIS A 300 20.71 -6.82 7.08
C HIS A 300 20.91 -8.32 7.28
N LEU A 301 21.34 -9.07 6.25
CA LEU A 301 21.55 -10.51 6.34
C LEU A 301 23.01 -10.87 6.64
N PRO A 302 23.24 -11.94 7.44
CA PRO A 302 24.58 -12.49 7.67
C PRO A 302 25.08 -13.27 6.46
N LEU A 303 26.40 -13.48 6.39
CA LEU A 303 27.06 -14.16 5.27
C LEU A 303 26.46 -15.54 4.98
N GLY A 304 26.24 -16.39 6.00
CA GLY A 304 25.65 -17.72 5.81
C GLY A 304 24.29 -17.72 5.08
N THR A 305 23.43 -16.74 5.36
CA THR A 305 22.14 -16.60 4.66
C THR A 305 22.34 -16.11 3.23
N VAL A 306 23.26 -15.17 3.00
CA VAL A 306 23.61 -14.69 1.65
C VAL A 306 24.18 -15.83 0.79
N THR A 307 25.05 -16.67 1.35
CA THR A 307 25.58 -17.88 0.70
C THR A 307 24.46 -18.84 0.32
N SER A 308 23.51 -19.06 1.23
CA SER A 308 22.34 -19.94 0.98
C SER A 308 21.44 -19.40 -0.14
N ILE A 309 21.22 -18.08 -0.19
CA ILE A 309 20.46 -17.41 -1.26
C ILE A 309 21.19 -17.58 -2.60
N LEU A 310 22.50 -17.35 -2.64
CA LEU A 310 23.31 -17.52 -3.85
C LEU A 310 23.23 -18.95 -4.37
N GLN A 311 23.41 -19.93 -3.47
CA GLN A 311 23.32 -21.35 -3.79
C GLN A 311 21.94 -21.70 -4.37
N GLN A 312 20.87 -21.16 -3.80
CA GLN A 312 19.51 -21.39 -4.27
C GLN A 312 19.22 -20.72 -5.63
N LEU A 313 19.65 -19.46 -5.84
CA LEU A 313 19.48 -18.75 -7.11
C LEU A 313 20.20 -19.43 -8.27
N MET A 314 21.39 -19.96 -7.99
CA MET A 314 22.18 -20.68 -8.96
C MET A 314 21.81 -22.17 -9.02
N ASN A 315 20.95 -22.66 -8.13
CA ASN A 315 20.59 -24.07 -7.98
C ASN A 315 21.84 -24.98 -7.96
N LEU A 316 22.84 -24.58 -7.17
CA LEU A 316 24.11 -25.29 -7.03
C LEU A 316 23.96 -26.45 -6.04
N PRO A 317 24.56 -27.63 -6.32
CA PRO A 317 24.50 -28.76 -5.39
C PRO A 317 25.19 -28.43 -4.05
N HIS A 318 24.78 -29.12 -2.99
CA HIS A 318 25.39 -29.00 -1.65
C HIS A 318 26.77 -29.65 -1.51
N SER A 319 27.24 -30.32 -2.56
CA SER A 319 28.56 -30.95 -2.64
C SER A 319 29.06 -30.86 -4.08
N ALA A 320 30.37 -30.66 -4.25
CA ALA A 320 31.10 -30.58 -5.53
C ALA A 320 31.10 -31.89 -6.34
N THR A 321 29.94 -32.50 -6.54
CA THR A 321 29.75 -33.57 -7.52
C THR A 321 29.60 -32.95 -8.91
N VAL A 322 30.26 -33.55 -9.90
CA VAL A 322 30.24 -33.07 -11.28
C VAL A 322 28.84 -33.25 -11.85
N THR A 323 28.08 -32.17 -11.93
CA THR A 323 26.83 -32.14 -12.71
C THR A 323 27.19 -31.82 -14.16
N THR A 324 26.99 -32.80 -15.04
CA THR A 324 27.21 -32.68 -16.49
C THR A 324 25.98 -32.13 -17.23
N ALA A 325 24.85 -31.99 -16.54
CA ALA A 325 23.60 -31.48 -17.09
C ALA A 325 23.56 -29.95 -17.14
N ALA A 326 22.92 -29.40 -18.16
CA ALA A 326 22.72 -27.96 -18.26
C ALA A 326 21.83 -27.46 -17.10
N ASN A 327 22.33 -26.49 -16.33
CA ASN A 327 21.57 -25.85 -15.27
C ASN A 327 20.49 -24.91 -15.86
N LEU A 328 19.31 -25.49 -16.14
CA LEU A 328 18.17 -24.77 -16.72
C LEU A 328 17.63 -23.68 -15.79
N HIS A 329 17.73 -23.89 -14.47
CA HIS A 329 17.33 -22.89 -13.47
C HIS A 329 18.18 -21.63 -13.63
N LEU A 330 19.50 -21.77 -13.52
CA LEU A 330 20.43 -20.66 -13.67
C LEU A 330 20.31 -20.00 -15.05
N THR A 331 20.16 -20.79 -16.12
CA THR A 331 19.96 -20.25 -17.48
C THR A 331 18.75 -19.33 -17.54
N ALA A 332 17.60 -19.73 -16.97
CA ALA A 332 16.40 -18.89 -16.93
C ALA A 332 16.60 -17.63 -16.08
N VAL A 333 17.34 -17.71 -14.97
CA VAL A 333 17.67 -16.57 -14.11
C VAL A 333 18.54 -15.55 -14.85
N LEU A 334 19.59 -16.01 -15.55
CA LEU A 334 20.51 -15.12 -16.26
C LEU A 334 19.92 -14.50 -17.53
N GLN A 335 18.98 -15.20 -18.19
CA GLN A 335 18.22 -14.68 -19.34
C GLN A 335 17.20 -13.61 -18.94
N ASN A 336 16.92 -13.44 -17.65
CA ASN A 336 15.96 -12.46 -17.17
C ASN A 336 16.65 -11.26 -16.52
N LYS A 337 16.19 -10.06 -16.86
CA LYS A 337 16.69 -8.79 -16.32
C LYS A 337 16.65 -8.73 -14.79
N PHE A 338 15.54 -9.14 -14.18
CA PHE A 338 15.40 -9.17 -12.72
C PHE A 338 16.31 -10.25 -12.10
N GLY A 339 16.30 -11.45 -12.66
CA GLY A 339 17.12 -12.57 -12.16
C GLY A 339 18.61 -12.27 -12.14
N LEU A 340 19.17 -11.76 -13.24
CA LEU A 340 20.57 -11.35 -13.31
C LEU A 340 20.91 -10.22 -12.33
N SER A 341 20.03 -9.22 -12.23
CA SER A 341 20.24 -8.08 -11.32
C SER A 341 20.21 -8.51 -9.85
N LEU A 342 19.31 -9.42 -9.49
CA LEU A 342 19.24 -9.98 -8.13
C LEU A 342 20.50 -10.79 -7.80
N LEU A 343 20.99 -11.59 -8.75
CA LEU A 343 22.22 -12.34 -8.59
C LEU A 343 23.42 -11.41 -8.34
N TYR A 344 23.51 -10.30 -9.07
CA TYR A 344 24.55 -9.29 -8.86
C TYR A 344 24.46 -8.61 -7.50
N LEU A 345 23.25 -8.31 -7.01
CA LEU A 345 23.07 -7.77 -5.66
C LEU A 345 23.56 -8.74 -4.59
N VAL A 346 23.25 -10.03 -4.73
CA VAL A 346 23.69 -11.08 -3.79
C VAL A 346 25.22 -11.23 -3.81
N LEU A 347 25.83 -11.27 -4.99
CA LEU A 347 27.29 -11.35 -5.15
C LEU A 347 27.99 -10.11 -4.57
N SER A 348 27.48 -8.91 -4.89
CA SER A 348 27.99 -7.66 -4.33
C SER A 348 27.95 -7.65 -2.82
N ARG A 349 26.83 -8.09 -2.23
CA ARG A 349 26.70 -8.14 -0.77
C ARG A 349 27.66 -9.14 -0.14
N GLY A 350 27.87 -10.30 -0.77
CA GLY A 350 28.85 -11.27 -0.31
C GLY A 350 30.28 -10.73 -0.31
N GLU A 351 30.68 -9.99 -1.34
CA GLU A 351 31.99 -9.31 -1.37
C GLU A 351 32.14 -8.26 -0.26
N GLU A 352 31.11 -7.46 -0.01
CA GLU A 352 31.14 -6.47 1.07
C GLU A 352 31.35 -7.14 2.43
N LEU A 353 30.64 -8.25 2.70
CA LEU A 353 30.76 -9.02 3.94
C LEU A 353 32.12 -9.70 4.07
N GLN A 354 32.69 -10.20 2.97
CA GLN A 354 34.04 -10.77 2.90
C GLN A 354 35.16 -9.74 2.98
N SER A 355 34.86 -8.45 2.74
CA SER A 355 35.83 -7.36 2.81
C SER A 355 35.78 -6.63 4.15
N SER A 356 34.66 -6.70 4.86
CA SER A 356 34.57 -6.19 6.21
C SER A 356 35.27 -7.16 7.16
N ASP A 357 36.29 -6.69 7.88
CA ASP A 357 37.06 -7.41 8.92
C ASP A 357 36.22 -7.82 10.15
N SER A 358 34.93 -8.13 9.98
CA SER A 358 34.13 -8.78 11.02
C SER A 358 34.60 -10.21 11.18
N VAL A 359 34.66 -10.70 12.43
CA VAL A 359 34.95 -12.11 12.76
C VAL A 359 33.87 -13.01 12.16
N THR A 360 33.96 -13.32 10.87
CA THR A 360 33.18 -14.38 10.24
C THR A 360 33.75 -15.71 10.69
N GLU A 361 32.87 -16.65 11.03
CA GLU A 361 33.29 -18.00 11.37
C GLU A 361 33.99 -18.61 10.14
N LEU A 362 35.20 -19.16 10.33
CA LEU A 362 35.99 -19.80 9.26
C LEU A 362 35.18 -20.82 8.44
N THR A 363 34.18 -21.45 9.06
CA THR A 363 33.24 -22.37 8.41
C THR A 363 32.37 -21.69 7.36
N GLN A 364 31.87 -20.48 7.62
CA GLN A 364 31.03 -19.72 6.70
C GLN A 364 31.85 -19.17 5.53
N ASP A 365 33.09 -18.76 5.78
CA ASP A 365 34.01 -18.31 4.73
C ASP A 365 34.38 -19.44 3.77
N ASN A 366 34.62 -20.64 4.31
CA ASN A 366 34.87 -21.83 3.48
C ASN A 366 33.64 -22.19 2.62
N GLN A 367 32.44 -22.13 3.19
CA GLN A 367 31.19 -22.38 2.45
C GLN A 367 30.98 -21.34 1.34
N TRP A 368 31.21 -20.05 1.63
CA TRP A 368 31.14 -19.00 0.64
C TRP A 368 32.14 -19.24 -0.50
N MET A 369 33.40 -19.59 -0.17
CA MET A 369 34.43 -19.90 -1.15
C MET A 369 34.05 -21.06 -2.06
N GLU A 370 33.52 -22.17 -1.50
CA GLU A 370 33.06 -23.31 -2.30
C GLU A 370 31.96 -22.92 -3.28
N VAL A 371 30.93 -22.21 -2.80
CA VAL A 371 29.82 -21.74 -3.63
C VAL A 371 30.32 -20.77 -4.71
N MET A 372 31.26 -19.89 -4.40
CA MET A 372 31.84 -18.95 -5.35
C MET A 372 32.64 -19.64 -6.46
N ILE A 373 33.44 -20.66 -6.13
CA ILE A 373 34.17 -21.45 -7.13
C ILE A 373 33.18 -22.12 -8.10
N MET A 374 32.10 -22.70 -7.56
CA MET A 374 31.05 -23.31 -8.37
C MET A 374 30.30 -22.28 -9.23
N ALA A 375 30.00 -21.11 -8.66
CA ALA A 375 29.34 -20.02 -9.36
C ALA A 375 30.16 -19.53 -10.56
N ILE A 376 31.47 -19.32 -10.36
CA ILE A 376 32.40 -18.89 -11.39
C ILE A 376 32.51 -19.91 -12.51
N ARG A 377 32.54 -21.20 -12.18
CA ARG A 377 32.54 -22.28 -13.18
C ARG A 377 31.31 -22.19 -14.09
N GLU A 378 30.12 -21.96 -13.52
CA GLU A 378 28.90 -21.80 -14.32
C GLU A 378 28.93 -20.50 -15.15
N PHE A 379 29.38 -19.38 -14.61
CA PHE A 379 29.51 -18.14 -15.38
C PHE A 379 30.45 -18.28 -16.58
N LEU A 380 31.57 -18.99 -16.41
CA LEU A 380 32.50 -19.28 -17.50
C LEU A 380 31.88 -20.21 -18.55
N ARG A 381 31.07 -21.18 -18.14
CA ARG A 381 30.38 -22.14 -19.02
C ARG A 381 29.30 -21.48 -19.88
N ILE A 382 28.62 -20.46 -19.35
CA ILE A 382 27.45 -19.86 -20.01
C ILE A 382 27.88 -18.92 -21.16
N PRO A 383 27.22 -19.01 -22.34
CA PRO A 383 27.47 -18.10 -23.46
C PRO A 383 27.03 -16.67 -23.16
N GLN A 384 27.78 -15.67 -23.62
CA GLN A 384 27.44 -14.26 -23.40
C GLN A 384 26.08 -13.86 -24.00
N ALA A 385 25.71 -14.44 -25.15
CA ALA A 385 24.45 -14.14 -25.85
C ALA A 385 23.19 -14.48 -25.04
N VAL A 386 23.33 -15.28 -23.98
CA VAL A 386 22.23 -15.73 -23.11
C VAL A 386 21.97 -14.72 -21.98
N LEU A 387 22.91 -13.82 -21.69
CA LEU A 387 22.82 -12.90 -20.57
C LEU A 387 21.87 -11.75 -20.89
N ALA A 388 20.93 -11.49 -19.97
CA ALA A 388 20.11 -10.29 -20.01
C ALA A 388 20.95 -9.04 -19.75
N LYS A 389 20.39 -7.86 -20.08
CA LYS A 389 20.95 -6.59 -19.62
C LYS A 389 20.53 -6.34 -18.15
N PRO A 390 21.46 -6.25 -17.19
CA PRO A 390 21.14 -5.98 -15.80
C PRO A 390 20.61 -4.55 -15.60
N VAL A 391 19.86 -4.31 -14.53
CA VAL A 391 19.38 -2.97 -14.12
C VAL A 391 20.55 -2.10 -13.67
N SER A 392 21.46 -2.67 -12.88
CA SER A 392 22.68 -2.04 -12.40
C SER A 392 23.78 -3.10 -12.27
N THR A 393 25.03 -2.68 -12.46
CA THR A 393 26.24 -3.49 -12.30
C THR A 393 27.02 -2.95 -11.10
N PRO A 394 27.04 -3.66 -9.96
CA PRO A 394 27.84 -3.27 -8.81
C PRO A 394 29.34 -3.23 -9.16
N SER A 395 30.04 -2.18 -8.74
CA SER A 395 31.46 -1.95 -9.10
C SER A 395 32.43 -2.90 -8.41
N ASN A 396 32.03 -3.52 -7.31
CA ASN A 396 32.83 -4.45 -6.51
C ASN A 396 32.84 -5.89 -7.08
N LEU A 397 32.06 -6.20 -8.12
CA LEU A 397 32.05 -7.56 -8.68
C LEU A 397 33.39 -7.97 -9.31
N LEU A 398 34.13 -7.02 -9.89
CA LEU A 398 35.46 -7.31 -10.43
C LEU A 398 36.45 -7.67 -9.31
N SER A 399 36.37 -6.95 -8.18
CA SER A 399 37.14 -7.26 -6.96
C SER A 399 36.81 -8.68 -6.48
N LEU A 400 35.53 -9.01 -6.38
CA LEU A 400 35.07 -10.35 -5.97
C LEU A 400 35.69 -11.45 -6.83
N PHE A 401 35.55 -11.37 -8.16
CA PHE A 401 36.06 -12.41 -9.05
C PHE A 401 37.58 -12.51 -9.04
N SER A 402 38.28 -11.39 -8.83
CA SER A 402 39.75 -11.38 -8.77
C SER A 402 40.32 -12.25 -7.62
N ARG A 403 39.55 -12.49 -6.55
CA ARG A 403 39.97 -13.35 -5.42
C ARG A 403 40.05 -14.84 -5.76
N TYR A 404 39.30 -15.29 -6.76
CA TYR A 404 39.08 -16.72 -7.03
C TYR A 404 39.62 -17.19 -8.39
N VAL A 405 40.11 -16.27 -9.23
CA VAL A 405 40.34 -16.50 -10.66
C VAL A 405 41.64 -15.86 -11.14
N ASP A 406 42.29 -16.48 -12.12
CA ASP A 406 43.44 -15.92 -12.81
C ASP A 406 43.08 -14.75 -13.75
N GLN A 407 44.07 -13.94 -14.13
CA GLN A 407 43.85 -12.75 -14.96
C GLN A 407 43.13 -13.06 -16.29
N GLN A 408 43.42 -14.21 -16.90
CA GLN A 408 42.83 -14.60 -18.18
C GLN A 408 41.33 -14.83 -18.08
N LYS A 409 40.88 -15.64 -17.12
CA LYS A 409 39.45 -15.88 -16.91
C LYS A 409 38.75 -14.65 -16.32
N LEU A 410 39.45 -13.81 -15.54
CA LEU A 410 38.93 -12.54 -15.06
C LEU A 410 38.55 -11.61 -16.22
N ASN A 411 39.43 -11.44 -17.22
CA ASN A 411 39.15 -10.63 -18.41
C ASN A 411 37.95 -11.18 -19.22
N VAL A 412 37.79 -12.52 -19.26
CA VAL A 412 36.63 -13.17 -19.89
C VAL A 412 35.34 -12.84 -19.13
N LEU A 413 35.35 -12.93 -17.79
CA LEU A 413 34.19 -12.59 -16.97
C LEU A 413 33.83 -11.11 -17.08
N GLU A 414 34.83 -10.23 -17.05
CA GLU A 414 34.66 -8.79 -17.22
C GLU A 414 33.95 -8.45 -18.54
N SER A 415 34.43 -9.04 -19.65
CA SER A 415 33.84 -8.84 -20.98
C SER A 415 32.45 -9.45 -21.09
N LYS A 416 32.24 -10.66 -20.54
CA LYS A 416 30.97 -11.38 -20.62
C LYS A 416 29.87 -10.69 -19.80
N LEU A 417 30.18 -10.31 -18.57
CA LEU A 417 29.23 -9.76 -17.60
C LEU A 417 29.14 -8.22 -17.65
N GLN A 418 29.93 -7.57 -18.51
CA GLN A 418 29.97 -6.11 -18.66
C GLN A 418 30.19 -5.41 -17.31
N LEU A 419 31.13 -5.92 -16.52
CA LEU A 419 31.34 -5.50 -15.12
C LEU A 419 31.83 -4.04 -15.00
N ILE A 420 32.38 -3.49 -16.07
CA ILE A 420 32.71 -2.07 -16.20
C ILE A 420 31.75 -1.47 -17.22
N GLN A 421 30.75 -0.75 -16.75
CA GLN A 421 30.09 0.23 -17.61
C GLN A 421 31.07 1.37 -17.80
N GLY A 422 31.64 1.46 -19.01
CA GLY A 422 32.31 2.69 -19.43
C GLY A 422 31.36 3.85 -19.22
N ILE A 423 31.79 4.83 -18.45
CA ILE A 423 31.18 6.16 -18.39
C ILE A 423 31.06 6.64 -19.85
N ARG A 424 29.87 6.61 -20.41
CA ARG A 424 29.52 7.31 -21.64
C ARG A 424 28.15 7.94 -21.47
#